data_AF-A0A920UGQ5-F1
#
_entry.id   AF-A0A920UGQ5-F1
#
_cell.length_a   1.000
_cell.length_b   1.000
_cell.length_c   1.000
_cell.angle_alpha   90.00
_cell.angle_beta   90.00
_cell.angle_gamma   90.00
#
_symmetry.space_group_name_H-M   'P 1'
#
loop_
_entity.id
_entity.type
_entity.pdbx_description
1 polymer ?
#
loop_
_entity_poly.entity_id
_entity_poly.type
_entity_poly.pdbx_seq_one_letter_code
_entity_poly.pdbx_strand_id
1 'polypeptide(L)'
;MRDAVKLALDHLGRKMAGSDVKMFYEDDTFKPDVGKQKTEKLVKKDKVHFVTGYIWSHVLLASRNSVVGKGPFMITSNAGPGPVAGKLCHEDFFSTSWQNDQTTMAMGEVLNQLGIKNLYIMAPNYAAGKSMVPGVTRTFSGNIVGKDMTKFPAQLDFSAELAKIRSVNPDAVLYFIQVSMVFR
;
A
#
# COMPACT_ATOMS: atom_id res chain seq x y z
N MET A 1 4.12 -12.86 4.58
CA MET A 1 5.27 -12.63 3.67
C MET A 1 6.48 -13.49 3.99
N ARG A 2 7.00 -13.49 5.23
CA ARG A 2 8.20 -14.28 5.59
C ARG A 2 8.14 -15.73 5.11
N ASP A 3 7.06 -16.42 5.41
CA ASP A 3 6.97 -17.87 5.13
C ASP A 3 6.76 -18.14 3.63
N ALA A 4 6.09 -17.23 2.91
CA ALA A 4 6.00 -17.29 1.45
C ALA A 4 7.38 -17.15 0.77
N VAL A 5 8.24 -16.24 1.27
CA VAL A 5 9.61 -16.09 0.76
C VAL A 5 10.46 -17.32 1.06
N LYS A 6 10.32 -17.90 2.27
CA LYS A 6 11.04 -19.14 2.63
C LYS A 6 10.66 -20.29 1.69
N LEU A 7 9.36 -20.49 1.46
CA LEU A 7 8.87 -21.51 0.54
C LEU A 7 9.40 -21.30 -0.88
N ALA A 8 9.37 -20.06 -1.39
CA ALA A 8 9.92 -19.73 -2.70
C ALA A 8 11.43 -20.03 -2.78
N LEU A 9 12.19 -19.73 -1.73
CA LEU A 9 13.61 -20.07 -1.68
C LEU A 9 13.83 -21.58 -1.66
N ASP A 10 13.04 -22.34 -0.92
CA ASP A 10 13.16 -23.80 -0.88
C ASP A 10 12.89 -24.42 -2.27
N HIS A 11 11.90 -23.91 -3.01
CA HIS A 11 11.65 -24.31 -4.40
C HIS A 11 12.81 -23.98 -5.35
N LEU A 12 13.57 -22.92 -5.06
CA LEU A 12 14.74 -22.51 -5.85
C LEU A 12 16.05 -23.17 -5.38
N GLY A 13 15.99 -24.16 -4.49
CA GLY A 13 17.19 -24.76 -3.90
C GLY A 13 18.02 -23.74 -3.11
N ARG A 14 17.37 -22.70 -2.59
CA ARG A 14 17.91 -21.55 -1.85
C ARG A 14 18.97 -20.75 -2.61
N LYS A 15 18.92 -20.80 -3.94
CA LYS A 15 19.81 -20.06 -4.83
C LYS A 15 19.03 -19.11 -5.73
N MET A 16 19.66 -17.99 -6.10
CA MET A 16 19.19 -17.07 -7.13
C MET A 16 20.36 -16.78 -8.06
N ALA A 17 20.16 -16.99 -9.37
CA ALA A 17 21.21 -16.87 -10.38
C ALA A 17 22.51 -17.64 -10.00
N GLY A 18 22.36 -18.85 -9.43
CA GLY A 18 23.47 -19.70 -8.99
C GLY A 18 24.12 -19.31 -7.65
N SER A 19 23.80 -18.14 -7.09
CA SER A 19 24.35 -17.66 -5.82
C SER A 19 23.46 -18.03 -4.63
N ASP A 20 24.07 -18.31 -3.48
CA ASP A 20 23.34 -18.59 -2.24
C ASP A 20 22.62 -17.34 -1.73
N VAL A 21 21.38 -17.51 -1.27
CA VAL A 21 20.58 -16.41 -0.73
C VAL A 21 20.58 -16.40 0.79
N LYS A 22 21.00 -15.29 1.39
CA LYS A 22 20.89 -15.03 2.82
C LYS A 22 19.78 -14.02 3.10
N MET A 23 18.85 -14.39 3.98
CA MET A 23 17.73 -13.54 4.38
C MET A 23 17.97 -12.91 5.75
N PHE A 24 17.64 -11.62 5.85
CA PHE A 24 17.56 -10.88 7.11
C PHE A 24 16.13 -10.37 7.27
N TYR A 25 15.62 -10.42 8.50
CA TYR A 25 14.26 -10.00 8.81
C TYR A 25 14.30 -8.95 9.91
N GLU A 26 13.48 -7.93 9.73
CA GLU A 26 13.21 -6.91 10.72
C GLU A 26 11.72 -6.67 10.81
N ASP A 27 11.26 -6.25 11.98
CA ASP A 27 9.88 -5.86 12.23
C ASP A 27 9.81 -4.32 12.31
N ASP A 28 9.02 -3.73 11.40
CA ASP A 28 8.76 -2.29 11.40
C ASP A 28 7.77 -1.87 12.48
N THR A 29 7.10 -2.83 13.14
CA THR A 29 6.11 -2.61 14.21
C THR A 29 4.98 -1.66 13.80
N PHE A 30 4.71 -1.55 12.49
CA PHE A 30 3.75 -0.61 11.90
C PHE A 30 4.08 0.87 12.21
N LYS A 31 5.36 1.18 12.47
CA LYS A 31 5.82 2.52 12.86
C LYS A 31 6.87 3.05 11.87
N PRO A 32 6.66 4.24 11.26
CA PRO A 32 7.59 4.83 10.29
C PRO A 32 9.04 4.97 10.79
N ASP A 33 9.20 5.44 12.02
CA ASP A 33 10.50 5.67 12.67
C ASP A 33 11.23 4.35 12.91
N VAL A 34 10.51 3.34 13.42
CA VAL A 34 11.07 2.00 13.63
C VAL A 34 11.44 1.37 12.28
N GLY A 35 10.54 1.40 11.29
CA GLY A 35 10.84 0.87 9.96
C GLY A 35 12.05 1.52 9.30
N LYS A 36 12.19 2.85 9.40
CA LYS A 36 13.38 3.56 8.92
C LYS A 36 14.65 3.08 9.64
N GLN A 37 14.61 3.00 10.97
CA GLN A 37 15.75 2.54 11.78
C GLN A 37 16.18 1.11 11.41
N LYS A 38 15.21 0.21 11.25
CA LYS A 38 15.46 -1.19 10.84
C LYS A 38 16.06 -1.28 9.45
N THR A 39 15.56 -0.47 8.53
CA THR A 39 16.09 -0.37 7.17
C THR A 39 17.53 0.11 7.16
N GLU A 40 17.84 1.14 7.94
CA GLU A 40 19.21 1.62 8.08
C GLU A 40 20.14 0.55 8.66
N LYS A 41 19.67 -0.26 9.61
CA LYS A 41 20.44 -1.41 10.12
C LYS A 41 20.71 -2.41 9.00
N LEU A 42 19.70 -2.82 8.24
CA LEU A 42 19.84 -3.77 7.13
C LEU A 42 20.85 -3.27 6.09
N VAL A 43 20.79 -1.99 5.73
CA VAL A 43 21.68 -1.40 4.73
C VAL A 43 23.09 -1.19 5.27
N LYS A 44 23.25 -0.58 6.45
CA LYS A 44 24.57 -0.16 6.95
C LYS A 44 25.33 -1.28 7.67
N LYS A 45 24.61 -2.11 8.46
CA LYS A 45 25.22 -3.16 9.28
C LYS A 45 25.21 -4.51 8.57
N ASP A 46 24.06 -4.93 8.07
CA ASP A 46 23.92 -6.23 7.42
C ASP A 46 24.36 -6.20 5.94
N LYS A 47 24.57 -5.00 5.38
CA LYS A 47 25.09 -4.75 4.02
C LYS A 47 24.31 -5.52 2.94
N VAL A 48 22.99 -5.53 3.06
CA VAL A 48 22.11 -6.24 2.13
C VAL A 48 22.17 -5.64 0.73
N HIS A 49 22.06 -6.47 -0.31
CA HIS A 49 21.98 -6.01 -1.70
C HIS A 49 20.56 -5.60 -2.12
N PHE A 50 19.54 -6.14 -1.44
CA PHE A 50 18.14 -5.89 -1.71
C PHE A 50 17.39 -5.65 -0.41
N VAL A 51 16.49 -4.66 -0.42
CA VAL A 51 15.53 -4.41 0.67
C VAL A 51 14.13 -4.62 0.12
N THR A 52 13.35 -5.49 0.76
CA THR A 52 11.99 -5.84 0.34
C THR A 52 11.08 -6.07 1.53
N GLY A 53 9.79 -6.29 1.27
CA GLY A 53 8.83 -6.73 2.29
C GLY A 53 8.13 -5.61 3.04
N TYR A 54 8.03 -4.40 2.47
CA TYR A 54 7.16 -3.37 3.04
C TYR A 54 5.69 -3.65 2.73
N ILE A 55 4.89 -3.82 3.78
CA ILE A 55 3.42 -3.87 3.66
C ILE A 55 2.83 -2.48 3.68
N TRP A 56 3.33 -1.61 4.55
CA TRP A 56 2.66 -0.37 4.88
C TRP A 56 3.25 0.82 4.13
N SER A 57 2.44 1.52 3.33
CA SER A 57 2.91 2.63 2.50
C SER A 57 3.58 3.77 3.27
N HIS A 58 3.13 4.08 4.48
CA HIS A 58 3.72 5.14 5.32
C HIS A 58 5.10 4.72 5.86
N VAL A 59 5.31 3.43 6.15
CA VAL A 59 6.61 2.88 6.54
C VAL A 59 7.56 2.87 5.35
N LEU A 60 7.10 2.44 4.16
CA LEU A 60 7.90 2.47 2.94
C LEU A 60 8.38 3.89 2.63
N LEU A 61 7.48 4.88 2.65
CA LEU A 61 7.83 6.27 2.36
C LEU A 61 8.88 6.82 3.33
N ALA A 62 8.79 6.47 4.62
CA ALA A 62 9.77 6.89 5.62
C ALA A 62 11.13 6.21 5.47
N SER A 63 11.16 4.99 4.92
CA SER A 63 12.36 4.15 4.84
C SER A 63 13.08 4.23 3.48
N ARG A 64 12.38 4.69 2.42
CA ARG A 64 12.87 4.72 1.04
C ARG A 64 14.27 5.34 0.89
N ASN A 65 14.48 6.51 1.48
CA ASN A 65 15.75 7.26 1.35
C ASN A 65 16.92 6.62 2.10
N SER A 66 16.64 5.62 2.95
CA SER A 66 17.69 4.81 3.59
C SER A 66 18.25 3.73 2.66
N VAL A 67 17.63 3.51 1.50
CA VAL A 67 18.01 2.46 0.52
C VAL A 67 18.42 3.07 -0.82
N VAL A 68 17.53 3.83 -1.45
CA VAL A 68 17.78 4.33 -2.82
C VAL A 68 18.97 5.29 -2.83
N GLY A 69 19.86 5.16 -3.81
CA GLY A 69 21.10 5.92 -3.92
C GLY A 69 22.14 5.56 -2.85
N LYS A 70 21.99 4.44 -2.14
CA LYS A 70 22.93 3.96 -1.11
C LYS A 70 23.59 2.62 -1.44
N GLY A 71 23.35 2.08 -2.64
CA GLY A 71 23.94 0.84 -3.13
C GLY A 71 22.94 -0.32 -3.31
N PRO A 72 22.04 -0.61 -2.35
CA PRO A 72 21.05 -1.66 -2.51
C PRO A 72 19.85 -1.23 -3.35
N PHE A 73 19.19 -2.22 -3.96
CA PHE A 73 17.90 -2.03 -4.61
C PHE A 73 16.74 -2.16 -3.61
N MET A 74 15.72 -1.31 -3.74
CA MET A 74 14.46 -1.47 -3.03
C MET A 74 13.43 -2.14 -3.96
N ILE A 75 12.99 -3.34 -3.59
CA ILE A 75 11.97 -4.09 -4.34
C ILE A 75 10.72 -4.23 -3.47
N THR A 76 9.62 -3.61 -3.86
CA THR A 76 8.33 -3.77 -3.16
C THR A 76 7.46 -4.83 -3.82
N SER A 77 6.74 -5.59 -3.00
CA SER A 77 5.77 -6.63 -3.40
C SER A 77 4.35 -6.35 -2.90
N ASN A 78 4.14 -5.26 -2.16
CA ASN A 78 2.81 -4.85 -1.70
C ASN A 78 2.63 -3.32 -1.67
N ALA A 79 3.45 -2.62 -0.87
CA ALA A 79 3.29 -1.17 -0.73
C ALA A 79 3.69 -0.45 -2.02
N GLY A 80 2.71 0.16 -2.70
CA GLY A 80 2.93 0.99 -3.91
C GLY A 80 2.29 2.37 -3.80
N PRO A 81 2.71 3.25 -2.87
CA PRO A 81 2.13 4.59 -2.76
C PRO A 81 2.39 5.43 -4.02
N GLY A 82 1.35 6.08 -4.54
CA GLY A 82 1.42 6.83 -5.82
C GLY A 82 2.64 7.75 -5.99
N PRO A 83 3.15 8.47 -4.96
CA PRO A 83 4.37 9.25 -5.09
C PRO A 83 5.60 8.50 -5.63
N VAL A 84 5.77 7.20 -5.34
CA VAL A 84 6.94 6.43 -5.81
C VAL A 84 6.88 6.09 -7.30
N ALA A 85 5.71 6.13 -7.92
CA ALA A 85 5.54 6.03 -9.36
C ALA A 85 5.62 7.40 -10.07
N GLY A 86 5.78 8.50 -9.32
CA GLY A 86 5.83 9.86 -9.84
C GLY A 86 7.05 10.63 -9.33
N LYS A 87 6.82 11.68 -8.53
CA LYS A 87 7.87 12.60 -8.05
C LYS A 87 8.98 11.92 -7.24
N LEU A 88 8.70 10.76 -6.64
CA LEU A 88 9.67 9.96 -5.88
C LEU A 88 10.07 8.69 -6.64
N CYS A 89 9.97 8.66 -7.97
CA CYS A 89 10.58 7.59 -8.76
C CYS A 89 12.11 7.63 -8.63
N HIS A 90 12.76 6.47 -8.71
CA HIS A 90 14.22 6.34 -8.68
C HIS A 90 14.63 5.01 -9.31
N GLU A 91 15.78 4.98 -9.97
CA GLU A 91 16.29 3.79 -10.68
C GLU A 91 16.50 2.58 -9.75
N ASP A 92 16.95 2.82 -8.52
CA ASP A 92 17.07 1.76 -7.50
C ASP A 92 15.73 1.22 -6.92
N PHE A 93 14.58 1.75 -7.34
CA PHE A 93 13.28 1.36 -6.82
C PHE A 93 12.48 0.57 -7.85
N PHE A 94 12.09 -0.66 -7.49
CA PHE A 94 11.27 -1.54 -8.32
C PHE A 94 9.99 -1.93 -7.59
N SER A 95 8.85 -1.80 -8.26
CA SER A 95 7.59 -2.38 -7.80
C SER A 95 7.29 -3.63 -8.61
N THR A 96 7.18 -4.76 -7.93
CA THR A 96 6.70 -6.03 -8.50
C THR A 96 5.20 -6.24 -8.27
N SER A 97 4.55 -5.22 -7.73
CA SER A 97 3.12 -5.19 -7.39
C SER A 97 2.44 -3.97 -8.01
N TRP A 98 1.16 -3.83 -7.74
CA TRP A 98 0.32 -2.70 -8.12
C TRP A 98 0.78 -1.36 -7.48
N GLN A 99 0.38 -0.25 -8.10
CA GLN A 99 0.30 1.04 -7.43
C GLN A 99 -1.06 1.18 -6.77
N ASN A 100 -1.10 1.87 -5.64
CA ASN A 100 -2.30 2.02 -4.82
C ASN A 100 -3.47 2.67 -5.57
N ASP A 101 -3.23 3.46 -6.61
CA ASP A 101 -4.31 4.09 -7.39
C ASP A 101 -4.81 3.23 -8.56
N GLN A 102 -4.09 2.18 -8.97
CA GLN A 102 -4.42 1.43 -10.19
C GLN A 102 -5.76 0.72 -10.10
N THR A 103 -6.08 0.10 -8.97
CA THR A 103 -7.33 -0.66 -8.82
C THR A 103 -8.56 0.23 -8.75
N THR A 104 -8.46 1.32 -8.01
CA THR A 104 -9.56 2.29 -7.91
C THR A 104 -9.73 3.07 -9.21
N MET A 105 -8.67 3.25 -9.99
CA MET A 105 -8.74 3.79 -11.35
C MET A 105 -9.55 2.89 -12.28
N ALA A 106 -9.28 1.58 -12.30
CA ALA A 106 -10.08 0.62 -13.05
C ALA A 106 -11.55 0.60 -12.57
N MET A 107 -11.77 0.70 -11.26
CA MET A 107 -13.13 0.78 -10.69
C MET A 107 -13.91 1.97 -11.20
N GLY A 108 -13.30 3.16 -11.33
CA GLY A 108 -13.99 4.34 -11.87
C GLY A 108 -14.54 4.11 -13.29
N GLU A 109 -13.79 3.41 -14.14
CA GLU A 109 -14.24 3.04 -15.49
C GLU A 109 -15.42 2.07 -15.46
N VAL A 110 -15.36 1.05 -14.60
CA VAL A 110 -16.45 0.07 -14.44
C VAL A 110 -17.73 0.77 -13.95
N LEU A 111 -17.61 1.70 -12.99
CA LEU A 111 -18.76 2.45 -12.49
C LEU A 111 -19.42 3.29 -13.59
N ASN A 112 -18.62 3.91 -14.47
CA ASN A 112 -19.15 4.65 -15.64
C ASN A 112 -19.93 3.71 -16.57
N GLN A 113 -19.38 2.53 -16.88
CA GLN A 113 -20.02 1.53 -17.75
C GLN A 113 -21.34 0.99 -17.16
N LEU A 114 -21.44 0.91 -15.83
CA LEU A 114 -22.65 0.53 -15.11
C LEU A 114 -23.68 1.67 -15.01
N GLY A 115 -23.37 2.86 -15.52
CA GLY A 115 -24.29 4.01 -15.48
C GLY A 115 -24.45 4.61 -14.08
N ILE A 116 -23.51 4.37 -13.17
CA ILE A 116 -23.50 4.96 -11.83
C ILE A 116 -23.31 6.48 -11.96
N LYS A 117 -24.17 7.26 -11.31
CA LYS A 117 -24.15 8.73 -11.39
C LYS A 117 -23.63 9.36 -10.11
N ASN A 118 -23.89 8.75 -8.95
CA ASN A 118 -23.55 9.29 -7.64
C ASN A 118 -22.70 8.27 -6.85
N LEU A 119 -21.44 8.61 -6.62
CA LEU A 119 -20.49 7.79 -5.87
C LEU A 119 -20.18 8.43 -4.52
N TYR A 120 -20.20 7.63 -3.46
CA TYR A 120 -19.63 7.98 -2.17
C TYR A 120 -18.30 7.27 -1.96
N ILE A 121 -17.30 7.95 -1.40
CA ILE A 121 -15.98 7.38 -1.17
C ILE A 121 -15.70 7.30 0.34
N MET A 122 -15.31 6.13 0.84
CA MET A 122 -14.81 5.97 2.19
C MET A 122 -13.45 5.26 2.19
N ALA A 123 -12.43 5.91 2.76
CA ALA A 123 -11.07 5.42 2.83
C ALA A 123 -10.36 5.81 4.15
N PRO A 124 -9.40 5.03 4.69
CA PRO A 124 -8.66 5.41 5.88
C PRO A 124 -7.71 6.57 5.60
N ASN A 125 -7.60 7.47 6.57
CA ASN A 125 -6.77 8.67 6.53
C ASN A 125 -5.28 8.34 6.78
N TYR A 126 -4.70 7.46 5.96
CA TYR A 126 -3.27 7.17 5.94
C TYR A 126 -2.74 7.09 4.50
N ALA A 127 -1.43 6.91 4.34
CA ALA A 127 -0.75 6.98 3.04
C ALA A 127 -1.41 6.13 1.94
N ALA A 128 -1.87 4.90 2.23
CA ALA A 128 -2.49 4.07 1.19
C ALA A 128 -3.89 4.55 0.83
N GLY A 129 -4.75 4.86 1.81
CA GLY A 129 -6.10 5.38 1.52
C GLY A 129 -6.06 6.70 0.76
N LYS A 130 -5.13 7.60 1.12
CA LYS A 130 -4.87 8.84 0.36
C LYS A 130 -4.38 8.58 -1.07
N SER A 131 -3.68 7.48 -1.30
CA SER A 131 -3.22 7.10 -2.65
C SER A 131 -4.32 6.42 -3.47
N MET A 132 -5.26 5.72 -2.83
CA MET A 132 -6.37 5.03 -3.50
C MET A 132 -7.42 6.00 -4.05
N VAL A 133 -7.77 7.04 -3.30
CA VAL A 133 -8.84 7.98 -3.68
C VAL A 133 -8.61 8.65 -5.05
N PRO A 134 -7.41 9.19 -5.36
CA PRO A 134 -7.15 9.78 -6.67
C PRO A 134 -7.34 8.83 -7.86
N GLY A 135 -7.21 7.51 -7.66
CA GLY A 135 -7.43 6.54 -8.72
C GLY A 135 -8.86 6.59 -9.25
N VAL A 136 -9.85 6.40 -8.37
CA VAL A 136 -11.26 6.43 -8.79
C VAL A 136 -11.70 7.80 -9.27
N THR A 137 -11.26 8.89 -8.62
CA THR A 137 -11.68 10.25 -9.00
C THR A 137 -11.07 10.71 -10.33
N ARG A 138 -10.07 10.01 -10.85
CA ARG A 138 -9.44 10.32 -12.14
C ARG A 138 -10.27 9.80 -13.31
N THR A 139 -10.94 8.66 -13.15
CA THR A 139 -11.66 7.96 -14.23
C THR A 139 -13.16 8.03 -14.09
N PHE A 140 -13.71 8.06 -12.87
CA PHE A 140 -15.14 8.20 -12.66
C PHE A 140 -15.64 9.58 -13.12
N SER A 141 -16.63 9.60 -14.02
CA SER A 141 -17.17 10.83 -14.62
C SER A 141 -18.46 11.33 -13.97
N GLY A 142 -19.02 10.57 -13.02
CA GLY A 142 -20.19 10.97 -12.26
C GLY A 142 -19.87 11.92 -11.10
N ASN A 143 -20.85 12.14 -10.23
CA ASN A 143 -20.74 13.01 -9.06
C ASN A 143 -20.17 12.26 -7.87
N ILE A 144 -19.14 12.83 -7.24
CA ILE A 144 -18.73 12.40 -5.90
C ILE A 144 -19.62 13.11 -4.87
N VAL A 145 -20.62 12.41 -4.35
CA VAL A 145 -21.62 12.98 -3.44
C VAL A 145 -21.20 12.97 -1.97
N GLY A 146 -20.05 12.37 -1.68
CA GLY A 146 -19.44 12.43 -0.36
C GLY A 146 -18.09 11.72 -0.32
N LYS A 147 -17.25 12.15 0.61
CA LYS A 147 -15.96 11.52 0.87
C LYS A 147 -15.60 11.62 2.35
N ASP A 148 -15.44 10.49 3.01
CA ASP A 148 -14.95 10.43 4.39
C ASP A 148 -13.59 9.73 4.45
N MET A 149 -12.64 10.38 5.15
CA MET A 149 -11.33 9.84 5.43
C MET A 149 -11.28 9.36 6.89
N THR A 150 -11.48 8.06 7.12
CA THR A 150 -11.66 7.49 8.47
C THR A 150 -10.38 7.51 9.29
N LYS A 151 -10.50 7.58 10.62
CA LYS A 151 -9.37 7.47 11.53
C LYS A 151 -8.76 6.08 11.43
N PHE A 152 -7.44 6.01 11.35
CA PHE A 152 -6.70 4.77 11.16
C PHE A 152 -5.49 4.70 12.10
N PRO A 153 -5.14 3.54 12.69
CA PRO A 153 -5.82 2.24 12.60
C PRO A 153 -6.93 2.02 13.64
N ALA A 154 -7.22 3.02 14.48
CA ALA A 154 -7.95 2.83 15.73
C ALA A 154 -9.49 2.94 15.62
N GLN A 155 -10.05 3.26 14.46
CA GLN A 155 -11.51 3.39 14.31
C GLN A 155 -12.16 2.01 14.22
N LEU A 156 -13.08 1.73 15.15
CA LEU A 156 -13.87 0.50 15.20
C LEU A 156 -15.37 0.76 14.91
N ASP A 157 -15.83 2.00 15.11
CA ASP A 157 -17.20 2.42 14.85
C ASP A 157 -17.23 3.31 13.60
N PHE A 158 -18.10 2.95 12.66
CA PHE A 158 -18.31 3.64 11.38
C PHE A 158 -19.77 4.13 11.24
N SER A 159 -20.53 4.16 12.34
CA SER A 159 -21.96 4.51 12.32
C SER A 159 -22.21 5.92 11.80
N ALA A 160 -21.30 6.87 12.07
CA ALA A 160 -21.40 8.25 11.59
C ALA A 160 -21.23 8.34 10.07
N GLU A 161 -20.23 7.68 9.50
CA GLU A 161 -20.00 7.61 8.05
C GLU A 161 -21.15 6.88 7.34
N LEU A 162 -21.64 5.76 7.91
CA LEU A 162 -22.79 5.04 7.39
C LEU A 162 -24.08 5.87 7.43
N ALA A 163 -24.28 6.70 8.45
CA ALA A 163 -25.41 7.62 8.53
C ALA A 163 -25.34 8.68 7.41
N LYS A 164 -24.16 9.24 7.13
CA LYS A 164 -23.96 10.18 6.01
C LYS A 164 -24.19 9.52 4.65
N ILE A 165 -23.72 8.27 4.47
CA ILE A 165 -23.98 7.49 3.25
C ILE A 165 -25.49 7.33 3.03
N ARG A 166 -26.24 6.97 4.07
CA ARG A 166 -27.71 6.86 4.00
C ARG A 166 -28.37 8.20 3.68
N SER A 167 -27.90 9.30 4.26
CA SER A 167 -28.54 10.61 4.03
C SER A 167 -28.35 11.14 2.61
N VAL A 168 -27.23 10.81 1.96
CA VAL A 168 -26.97 11.25 0.57
C VAL A 168 -27.41 10.21 -0.48
N ASN A 169 -27.80 9.01 -0.05
CA ASN A 169 -28.35 7.92 -0.87
C ASN A 169 -27.63 7.75 -2.23
N PRO A 170 -26.31 7.45 -2.23
CA PRO A 170 -25.54 7.32 -3.46
C PRO A 170 -25.94 6.04 -4.22
N ASP A 171 -25.66 6.01 -5.52
CA ASP A 171 -25.86 4.81 -6.34
C ASP A 171 -24.82 3.73 -6.01
N ALA A 172 -23.61 4.15 -5.59
CA ALA A 172 -22.53 3.25 -5.21
C ALA A 172 -21.66 3.83 -4.08
N VAL A 173 -20.99 2.94 -3.35
CA VAL A 173 -19.99 3.30 -2.33
C VAL A 173 -18.65 2.63 -2.68
N LEU A 174 -17.62 3.42 -2.93
CA LEU A 174 -16.25 2.91 -2.94
C LEU A 174 -15.77 2.80 -1.50
N TYR A 175 -15.47 1.57 -1.08
CA TYR A 175 -15.11 1.24 0.28
C TYR A 175 -13.73 0.60 0.32
N PHE A 176 -12.77 1.29 0.95
CA PHE A 176 -11.46 0.73 1.28
C PHE A 176 -11.23 1.01 2.75
N ILE A 177 -11.37 0.05 3.65
CA ILE A 177 -10.94 0.20 5.06
C ILE A 177 -10.39 -1.14 5.57
N GLN A 178 -9.70 -1.11 6.70
CA GLN A 178 -9.31 -2.33 7.40
C GLN A 178 -10.49 -2.82 8.24
N VAL A 179 -10.91 -4.08 8.04
CA VAL A 179 -11.85 -4.77 8.92
C VAL A 179 -11.07 -5.85 9.64
N SER A 180 -10.87 -5.73 10.95
CA SER A 180 -10.35 -6.85 11.75
C SER A 180 -11.46 -7.87 11.93
N MET A 181 -11.44 -8.93 11.13
CA MET A 181 -12.23 -10.13 11.40
C MET A 181 -11.58 -10.86 12.58
N VAL A 182 -12.13 -10.68 13.78
CA VAL A 182 -11.80 -11.53 14.92
C VAL A 182 -12.64 -12.79 14.76
N PHE A 183 -12.04 -13.85 14.23
CA PHE A 183 -12.59 -15.19 14.39
C PHE A 183 -12.47 -15.55 15.88
N ARG A 184 -13.61 -15.72 16.54
CA ARG A 184 -13.66 -16.44 17.81
C ARG A 184 -13.62 -17.93 17.53
#